data_AF-A0A2A9FBP3-F1
#
_entry.id   AF-A0A2A9FBP3-F1
#
_cell.length_a   1.000
_cell.length_b   1.000
_cell.length_c   1.000
_cell.angle_alpha   90.00
_cell.angle_beta   90.00
_cell.angle_gamma   90.00
#
_symmetry.space_group_name_H-M   'P 1'
#
loop_
_entity.id
_entity.type
_entity.pdbx_description
1 polymer ?
#
loop_
_entity_poly.entity_id
_entity_poly.type
_entity_poly.pdbx_seq_one_letter_code
_entity_poly.pdbx_strand_id
1 'polypeptide(L)' 'MKAAAVLQLARAAARHKGYTIEERRGRGKSSHMMYVVVDKGGAVARFALTGHSRDVSIGVLRAVESGLSHLFGEKWMEKR' A
#
# COMPACT_ATOMS: atom_id res chain seq x y z
N MET A 1 2.60 -10.96 -8.39
CA MET A 1 1.99 -9.61 -8.56
C MET A 1 3.09 -8.55 -8.46
N LYS A 2 3.12 -7.56 -9.37
CA LYS A 2 4.11 -6.47 -9.33
C LYS A 2 3.79 -5.44 -8.24
N ALA A 3 4.81 -4.80 -7.68
CA ALA A 3 4.63 -3.73 -6.69
C ALA A 3 3.75 -2.59 -7.20
N ALA A 4 3.89 -2.22 -8.48
CA ALA A 4 3.03 -1.23 -9.11
C ALA A 4 1.54 -1.63 -9.10
N ALA A 5 1.23 -2.91 -9.33
CA ALA A 5 -0.15 -3.40 -9.28
C ALA A 5 -0.73 -3.34 -7.87
N VAL A 6 0.06 -3.70 -6.85
CA VAL A 6 -0.34 -3.57 -5.43
C VAL A 6 -0.64 -2.10 -5.09
N LEU A 7 0.22 -1.17 -5.53
CA LEU A 7 0.00 0.25 -5.31
C LEU A 7 -1.28 0.76 -6.00
N GLN A 8 -1.56 0.31 -7.23
CA GLN A 8 -2.79 0.68 -7.94
C GLN A 8 -4.04 0.17 -7.21
N LEU A 9 -4.02 -1.08 -6.72
CA LEU A 9 -5.11 -1.62 -5.91
C LEU A 9 -5.29 -0.81 -4.62
N ALA A 10 -4.20 -0.51 -3.91
CA ALA A 10 -4.25 0.28 -2.68
C ALA A 10 -4.83 1.68 -2.93
N ARG A 11 -4.43 2.34 -4.04
CA ARG A 11 -4.96 3.66 -4.42
C ARG A 11 -6.44 3.61 -4.78
N ALA A 12 -6.88 2.57 -5.48
CA ALA A 12 -8.29 2.39 -5.80
C ALA A 12 -9.15 2.18 -4.53
N ALA A 13 -8.70 1.32 -3.62
CA ALA A 13 -9.35 1.07 -2.34
C ALA A 13 -9.38 2.34 -1.46
N ALA A 14 -8.25 3.05 -1.37
CA ALA A 14 -8.16 4.32 -0.67
C ALA A 14 -9.17 5.34 -1.22
N ARG A 15 -9.21 5.53 -2.55
CA ARG A 15 -10.15 6.46 -3.20
C ARG A 15 -11.60 6.11 -2.92
N HIS A 16 -11.96 4.83 -2.95
CA HIS A 16 -13.31 4.38 -2.63
C HIS A 16 -13.71 4.70 -1.16
N LYS A 17 -12.74 4.77 -0.26
CA LYS A 17 -12.95 5.08 1.16
C LYS A 17 -12.70 6.55 1.51
N GLY A 18 -12.37 7.40 0.53
CA GLY A 18 -12.09 8.82 0.74
C GLY A 18 -10.67 9.13 1.25
N TYR A 19 -9.77 8.15 1.24
CA TYR A 19 -8.37 8.34 1.62
C TYR A 19 -7.48 8.65 0.42
N THR A 20 -6.28 9.17 0.70
CA THR A 20 -5.22 9.43 -0.28
C THR A 20 -3.96 8.65 0.07
N ILE A 21 -3.16 8.28 -0.93
CA ILE A 21 -1.88 7.59 -0.70
C ILE A 21 -0.74 8.45 -1.22
N GLU A 22 0.16 8.82 -0.31
CA GLU A 22 1.36 9.61 -0.61
C GLU A 22 2.61 8.72 -0.59
N GLU A 23 3.50 8.91 -1.57
CA GLU A 23 4.84 8.34 -1.54
C GLU A 23 5.71 9.17 -0.60
N ARG A 24 6.35 8.53 0.37
CA ARG A 24 7.40 9.13 1.20
C ARG A 24 8.73 8.54 0.77
N ARG A 25 9.49 9.30 -0.01
CA ARG A 25 10.88 8.95 -0.32
C ARG A 25 11.72 9.07 0.95
N GLY A 26 12.20 7.94 1.45
CA GLY A 26 13.20 7.94 2.53
C GLY A 26 14.55 8.47 2.02
N ARG A 27 15.32 9.12 2.91
CA ARG A 27 16.74 9.43 2.67
C ARG A 27 17.56 8.14 2.81
N GLY A 28 17.74 7.38 1.74
CA GLY A 28 18.67 6.23 1.74
C GLY A 28 18.49 5.27 0.56
N LYS A 29 19.50 4.42 0.32
CA LYS A 29 19.49 3.28 -0.64
C LYS A 29 18.53 2.15 -0.19
N SER A 30 17.33 2.50 0.26
CA SER A 30 16.33 1.49 0.60
C SER A 30 15.77 0.92 -0.70
N SER A 31 15.84 -0.39 -0.86
CA SER A 31 15.14 -1.12 -1.93
C SER A 31 13.61 -1.08 -1.78
N HIS A 32 13.10 -0.42 -0.72
CA HIS A 32 11.68 -0.30 -0.42
C HIS A 32 11.23 1.16 -0.51
N MET A 33 10.10 1.36 -1.21
CA MET A 33 9.35 2.60 -1.24
C MET A 33 8.31 2.59 -0.13
N MET A 34 8.25 3.68 0.64
CA MET A 34 7.28 3.85 1.72
C MET A 34 6.09 4.65 1.21
N TYR A 35 4.90 4.17 1.55
CA TYR A 35 3.64 4.80 1.23
C TYR A 35 2.87 5.09 2.51
N VAL A 36 2.21 6.24 2.54
CA VAL A 36 1.41 6.70 3.68
C VAL A 36 -0.02 6.90 3.20
N VAL A 37 -0.97 6.28 3.91
CA VAL A 37 -2.39 6.55 3.73
C VAL A 37 -2.74 7.76 4.58
N VAL A 38 -3.35 8.76 3.96
CA VAL A 38 -3.68 10.07 4.54
C VAL A 38 -5.18 10.28 4.50
N ASP A 39 -5.73 10.70 5.63
CA ASP A 39 -7.09 11.23 5.79
C ASP A 39 -7.03 12.73 6.12
N LYS A 40 -8.19 13.40 6.19
CA LYS A 40 -8.33 14.84 6.49
C LYS A 40 -7.55 15.29 7.74
N GLY A 41 -7.34 14.40 8.72
CA GLY A 41 -6.60 14.67 9.95
C GLY A 41 -5.12 14.28 9.95
N GLY A 42 -4.60 13.72 8.85
CA GLY A 42 -3.20 13.31 8.71
C GLY A 42 -3.00 11.83 8.36
N ALA A 43 -1.80 11.32 8.65
CA ALA A 43 -1.42 9.95 8.32
C ALA A 43 -2.13 8.92 9.19
N VAL A 44 -2.89 8.02 8.57
CA VAL A 44 -3.67 6.97 9.26
C VAL A 44 -3.07 5.57 9.13
N ALA A 45 -2.29 5.31 8.07
CA ALA A 45 -1.55 4.05 7.94
C ALA A 45 -0.27 4.23 7.09
N ARG A 46 0.63 3.25 7.18
CA ARG A 46 1.86 3.19 6.37
C ARG A 46 2.09 1.78 5.87
N PHE A 47 2.64 1.65 4.68
CA PHE A 47 3.08 0.36 4.13
C PHE A 47 4.29 0.54 3.23
N ALA A 48 5.07 -0.53 3.07
CA ALA A 48 6.25 -0.55 2.23
C ALA A 48 6.03 -1.49 1.05
N LEU A 49 6.51 -1.12 -0.14
CA LEU A 49 6.63 -2.02 -1.27
C LEU A 49 8.05 -2.03 -1.80
N THR A 50 8.49 -3.14 -2.36
CA THR A 50 9.78 -3.23 -3.03
C THR A 50 9.79 -2.34 -4.28
N GLY A 51 10.86 -1.57 -4.46
CA GLY A 51 11.08 -0.67 -5.59
C GLY A 51 11.71 -1.35 -6.81
N HIS A 52 11.98 -2.65 -6.76
CA HIS A 52 12.52 -3.41 -7.89
C HIS A 52 11.41 -4.05 -8.74
N SER A 53 11.71 -4.36 -10.00
CA SER A 53 10.75 -4.91 -10.98
C SER A 53 10.32 -6.36 -10.72
N ARG A 54 10.91 -7.06 -9.74
CA ARG A 54 10.49 -8.41 -9.37
C ARG A 54 9.12 -8.42 -8.70
N ASP A 55 8.50 -9.58 -8.72
CA ASP A 55 7.22 -9.81 -8.06
C ASP A 55 7.35 -9.66 -6.54
N VAL A 56 6.30 -9.12 -5.95
CA VAL A 56 6.18 -9.01 -4.49
C VAL A 56 5.95 -10.41 -3.93
N SER A 57 6.69 -10.77 -2.89
CA SER A 57 6.53 -12.08 -2.24
C SER A 57 5.15 -12.20 -1.59
N ILE A 58 4.63 -13.43 -1.50
CA ILE A 58 3.32 -13.69 -0.89
C ILE A 58 3.24 -13.19 0.57
N GLY A 59 4.35 -13.26 1.31
CA GLY A 59 4.43 -12.73 2.67
C GLY A 59 4.24 -11.22 2.72
N VAL A 60 4.86 -10.48 1.80
CA VAL A 60 4.68 -9.02 1.71
C VAL A 60 3.26 -8.67 1.27
N LEU A 61 2.68 -9.40 0.31
CA LEU A 61 1.29 -9.20 -0.09
C LEU A 61 0.33 -9.36 1.08
N ARG A 62 0.45 -10.47 1.83
CA ARG A 62 -0.37 -10.73 3.03
C ARG A 62 -0.18 -9.68 4.11
N ALA A 63 1.06 -9.23 4.34
CA ALA A 63 1.37 -8.20 5.33
C ALA A 63 0.75 -6.84 4.96
N VAL A 64 0.77 -6.47 3.67
CA VAL A 64 0.13 -5.24 3.19
C VAL A 64 -1.40 -5.37 3.26
N GLU A 65 -1.94 -6.52 2.88
CA GLU A 65 -3.39 -6.78 2.93
C GLU A 65 -3.92 -6.68 4.35
N SER A 66 -3.32 -7.40 5.30
CA SER A 66 -3.72 -7.37 6.71
C SER A 66 -3.44 -6.02 7.37
N GLY A 67 -2.33 -5.36 7.02
CA GLY A 67 -1.99 -4.04 7.55
C GLY A 67 -2.98 -2.95 7.16
N LEU A 68 -3.66 -3.08 6.02
CA LEU A 68 -4.63 -2.10 5.51
C LEU A 68 -6.09 -2.56 5.65
N SER A 69 -6.35 -3.78 6.14
CA SER A 69 -7.71 -4.33 6.25
C SER A 69 -8.62 -3.49 7.16
N HIS A 70 -8.08 -2.88 8.22
CA HIS A 70 -8.82 -2.00 9.11
C HIS A 70 -9.35 -0.72 8.40
N LEU A 71 -8.71 -0.29 7.30
CA LEU A 71 -9.15 0.86 6.50
C LEU A 71 -10.02 0.43 5.32
N PHE A 72 -9.62 -0.62 4.61
CA PHE A 72 -10.20 -0.98 3.32
C PHE A 72 -11.22 -2.13 3.40
N GLY A 73 -11.27 -2.84 4.54
CA GLY A 73 -12.02 -4.07 4.74
C GLY A 73 -11.16 -5.32 4.48
N GLU A 74 -11.65 -6.48 4.90
CA GLU A 74 -10.99 -7.76 4.61
C GLU A 74 -10.97 -8.06 3.11
N LYS A 75 -9.93 -8.76 2.65
CA LYS A 75 -9.80 -9.23 1.26
C LYS A 75 -9.92 -8.12 0.21
N TRP A 76 -9.52 -6.90 0.56
CA TRP A 76 -9.60 -5.74 -0.34
C TRP A 76 -8.72 -5.88 -1.57
N MET A 77 -7.70 -6.76 -1.55
CA MET A 77 -6.91 -7.10 -2.73
C MET A 77 -7.56 -8.19 -3.60
N GLU A 78 -8.48 -8.98 -3.07
CA GLU A 78 -9.16 -10.08 -3.80
C GLU A 78 -10.43 -9.60 -4.52
N LYS A 79 -11.08 -8.53 -4.04
CA LYS A 79 -12.31 -8.00 -4.65
C LYS A 79 -12.04 -7.33 -6.00
N ARG A 80 -12.25 -8.09 -7.07
CA ARG A 80 -12.69 -7.62 -8.37
C ARG A 80 -13.86 -8.46 -8.86
#